data_AF-A0A318MQN2-F1
#
_entry.id   AF-A0A318MQN2-F1
#
_cell.length_a   1.000
_cell.length_b   1.000
_cell.length_c   1.000
_cell.angle_alpha   90.00
_cell.angle_beta   90.00
_cell.angle_gamma   90.00
#
_symmetry.space_group_name_H-M   'P 1'
#
loop_
_entity.id
_entity.type
_entity.pdbx_description
1 polymer ?
#
loop_
_entity_poly.entity_id
_entity_poly.type
_entity_poly.pdbx_seq_one_letter_code
_entity_poly.pdbx_strand_id
1 'polypeptide(L)'
;GTPIRKNNIFSEKIPLEAFVLYEEPASFYQSGVWSEALRFLFEKTNINNDSQKEQSLEKITRYLHSQHGVRYDIYGGNPYFTSFQKNSFSLMGYLKKEATKEEIIDPYKKGPDKFNRVEKEIVDASIQHCNIVNCYDQGAAVNVLSGALGIKTELLFIAPFGYIKEAKLVGIDDSFDFIPTSPPDVCNNPFFANINFSPLRIFNFKLKKINGRDRIVDNDDLDRSGFGNHVVCTFLSNNKTFSDYTNDLNQYVKDVLIYDACAGPTLGLDFDQYTKKAIEYKYNNIPTKLSERIILAVN
;
A
#
# COMPACT_ATOMS: atom_id res chain seq x y z
N GLY A 1 -0.41 15.08 -68.43
CA GLY A 1 -0.33 15.60 -67.06
C GLY A 1 -0.69 14.50 -66.11
N THR A 2 0.20 14.19 -65.16
CA THR A 2 -0.02 13.12 -64.16
C THR A 2 -0.99 13.62 -63.09
N PRO A 3 -2.02 12.85 -62.69
CA PRO A 3 -2.96 13.30 -61.67
C PRO A 3 -2.28 13.28 -60.30
N ILE A 4 -2.29 14.44 -59.63
CA ILE A 4 -1.85 14.56 -58.24
C ILE A 4 -2.86 13.80 -57.37
N ARG A 5 -2.43 12.67 -56.78
CA ARG A 5 -3.17 12.03 -55.69
C ARG A 5 -3.18 12.99 -54.50
N LYS A 6 -4.36 13.45 -54.09
CA LYS A 6 -4.57 14.08 -52.78
C LYS A 6 -4.31 13.02 -51.71
N ASN A 7 -3.07 12.97 -51.23
CA ASN A 7 -2.73 12.26 -50.02
C ASN A 7 -3.37 13.04 -48.86
N ASN A 8 -4.57 12.63 -48.43
CA ASN A 8 -5.12 13.00 -47.12
C ASN A 8 -4.23 12.35 -46.04
N ILE A 9 -3.08 12.98 -45.75
CA ILE A 9 -2.14 12.53 -44.71
C ILE A 9 -2.60 13.00 -43.32
N PHE A 10 -3.59 13.87 -43.22
CA PHE A 10 -4.06 14.39 -41.93
C PHE A 10 -5.59 14.37 -41.85
N SER A 11 -6.16 13.25 -41.39
CA SER A 11 -7.52 13.28 -40.82
C SER A 11 -7.67 12.44 -39.56
N GLU A 12 -6.57 12.04 -38.91
CA GLU A 12 -6.66 11.57 -37.53
C GLU A 12 -6.93 12.79 -36.65
N LYS A 13 -8.19 12.91 -36.22
CA LYS A 13 -8.58 13.84 -35.18
C LYS A 13 -7.95 13.34 -33.88
N ILE A 14 -6.90 14.02 -33.41
CA ILE A 14 -6.37 13.77 -32.07
C ILE A 14 -7.42 14.27 -31.08
N PRO A 15 -7.95 13.42 -30.18
CA PRO A 15 -8.89 13.87 -29.17
C PRO A 15 -8.19 14.87 -28.24
N LEU A 16 -8.80 16.04 -28.05
CA LEU A 16 -8.37 17.01 -27.06
C LEU A 16 -9.03 16.68 -25.72
N GLU A 17 -8.21 16.43 -24.71
CA GLU A 17 -8.64 16.26 -23.32
C GLU A 17 -8.14 17.45 -22.50
N ALA A 18 -9.00 17.96 -21.61
CA ALA A 18 -8.66 19.03 -20.69
C ALA A 18 -9.02 18.59 -19.27
N PHE A 19 -8.05 18.68 -18.36
CA PHE A 19 -8.22 18.38 -16.94
C PHE A 19 -8.01 19.66 -16.13
N VAL A 20 -8.85 19.87 -15.12
CA VAL A 20 -8.69 20.96 -14.15
C VAL A 20 -8.06 20.36 -12.90
N LEU A 21 -6.91 20.89 -12.50
CA LEU A 21 -6.10 20.40 -11.39
C LEU A 21 -6.10 21.41 -10.24
N TYR A 22 -5.71 20.97 -9.04
CA TYR A 22 -5.56 21.89 -7.90
C TYR A 22 -4.33 22.78 -8.07
N GLU A 23 -3.22 22.18 -8.48
CA GLU A 23 -1.93 22.83 -8.74
C GLU A 23 -1.23 22.12 -9.91
N GLU A 24 -0.01 22.56 -10.25
CA GLU A 24 0.83 21.86 -11.21
C GLU A 24 1.08 20.42 -10.75
N PRO A 25 1.07 19.42 -11.67
CA PRO A 25 1.45 18.06 -11.34
C PRO A 25 2.84 18.01 -10.69
N ALA A 26 3.05 17.02 -9.84
CA ALA A 26 4.32 16.83 -9.15
C ALA A 26 5.50 16.71 -10.14
N SER A 27 6.64 17.27 -9.76
CA SER A 27 7.82 17.41 -10.64
C SER A 27 8.46 16.07 -11.05
N PHE A 28 8.13 14.97 -10.37
CA PHE A 28 8.62 13.63 -10.71
C PHE A 28 7.98 13.03 -11.98
N TYR A 29 6.94 13.65 -12.53
CA TYR A 29 6.34 13.19 -13.78
C TYR A 29 7.20 13.51 -15.00
N GLN A 30 7.68 12.46 -15.67
CA GLN A 30 8.40 12.56 -16.93
C GLN A 30 7.43 12.26 -18.09
N SER A 31 7.23 13.22 -18.99
CA SER A 31 6.56 13.12 -20.31
C SER A 31 5.34 12.19 -20.44
N GLY A 32 4.12 12.74 -20.50
CA GLY A 32 2.90 12.05 -20.96
C GLY A 32 2.31 10.98 -20.04
N VAL A 33 3.11 10.36 -19.16
CA VAL A 33 2.64 9.35 -18.20
C VAL A 33 1.61 9.92 -17.21
N TRP A 34 1.71 11.21 -16.89
CA TRP A 34 0.77 11.91 -16.02
C TRP A 34 -0.65 12.01 -16.60
N SER A 35 -0.82 12.06 -17.93
CA SER A 35 -2.16 12.09 -18.52
C SER A 35 -2.88 10.74 -18.36
N GLU A 36 -2.16 9.63 -18.34
CA GLU A 36 -2.74 8.32 -18.03
C GLU A 36 -3.17 8.22 -16.56
N ALA A 37 -2.39 8.81 -15.64
CA ALA A 37 -2.80 8.95 -14.24
C ALA A 37 -4.12 9.74 -14.15
N LEU A 38 -4.23 10.86 -14.85
CA LEU A 38 -5.43 11.70 -14.84
C LEU A 38 -6.64 10.99 -15.44
N ARG A 39 -6.50 10.34 -16.61
CA ARG A 39 -7.59 9.55 -17.20
C ARG A 39 -8.08 8.49 -16.23
N PHE A 40 -7.16 7.73 -15.65
CA PHE A 40 -7.48 6.72 -14.65
C PHE A 40 -8.23 7.33 -13.47
N LEU A 41 -7.75 8.43 -12.90
CA LEU A 41 -8.38 9.07 -11.76
C LEU A 41 -9.80 9.58 -12.06
N PHE A 42 -9.96 10.34 -13.13
CA PHE A 42 -11.25 10.91 -13.52
C PHE A 42 -12.26 9.82 -13.90
N GLU A 43 -11.82 8.71 -14.47
CA GLU A 43 -12.67 7.57 -14.81
C GLU A 43 -13.06 6.74 -13.58
N LYS A 44 -12.10 6.48 -12.67
CA LYS A 44 -12.25 5.46 -11.63
C LYS A 44 -12.67 6.00 -10.27
N THR A 45 -12.34 7.24 -9.95
CA THR A 45 -12.47 7.76 -8.57
C THR A 45 -13.59 8.79 -8.40
N ASN A 46 -14.23 9.26 -9.48
CA ASN A 46 -15.29 10.27 -9.45
C ASN A 46 -14.88 11.57 -8.71
N ILE A 47 -13.66 12.05 -8.95
CA ILE A 47 -13.08 13.26 -8.35
C ILE A 47 -13.53 14.58 -9.00
N ASN A 48 -14.29 14.49 -10.09
CA ASN A 48 -14.61 15.62 -10.98
C ASN A 48 -15.35 16.80 -10.31
N ASN A 49 -15.90 16.60 -9.11
CA ASN A 49 -16.67 17.59 -8.36
C ASN A 49 -16.02 17.98 -7.02
N ASP A 50 -14.78 17.57 -6.79
CA ASP A 50 -14.13 17.77 -5.49
C ASP A 50 -13.53 19.17 -5.37
N SER A 51 -13.97 19.90 -4.35
CA SER A 51 -13.48 21.25 -4.07
C SER A 51 -12.29 21.28 -3.11
N GLN A 52 -12.00 20.15 -2.44
CA GLN A 52 -10.96 20.03 -1.42
C GLN A 52 -10.01 18.88 -1.76
N LYS A 53 -8.70 19.07 -1.52
CA LYS A 53 -7.66 18.06 -1.82
C LYS A 53 -7.86 16.78 -1.01
N GLU A 54 -8.31 16.93 0.23
CA GLU A 54 -8.62 15.85 1.18
C GLU A 54 -9.73 14.93 0.67
N GLN A 55 -10.76 15.50 0.03
CA GLN A 55 -11.86 14.73 -0.57
C GLN A 55 -11.35 13.88 -1.73
N SER A 56 -10.53 14.47 -2.61
CA SER A 56 -9.89 13.75 -3.71
C SER A 56 -9.00 12.63 -3.19
N LEU A 57 -8.15 12.90 -2.19
CA LEU A 57 -7.28 11.90 -1.56
C LEU A 57 -8.05 10.74 -0.95
N GLU A 58 -9.15 11.01 -0.27
CA GLU A 58 -10.00 9.97 0.30
C GLU A 58 -10.56 9.05 -0.79
N LYS A 59 -11.04 9.61 -1.90
CA LYS A 59 -11.58 8.84 -3.03
C LYS A 59 -10.49 8.03 -3.74
N ILE A 60 -9.33 8.62 -3.98
CA ILE A 60 -8.17 7.94 -4.57
C ILE A 60 -7.80 6.74 -3.70
N THR A 61 -7.55 6.98 -2.42
CA THR A 61 -7.12 5.93 -1.49
C THR A 61 -8.17 4.84 -1.37
N ARG A 62 -9.45 5.22 -1.23
CA ARG A 62 -10.56 4.26 -1.19
C ARG A 62 -10.59 3.38 -2.43
N TYR A 63 -10.43 3.97 -3.62
CA TYR A 63 -10.40 3.20 -4.87
C TYR A 63 -9.22 2.23 -4.87
N LEU A 64 -8.01 2.70 -4.59
CA LEU A 64 -6.81 1.87 -4.61
C LEU A 64 -6.86 0.71 -3.61
N HIS A 65 -7.34 0.98 -2.39
CA HIS A 65 -7.34 0.00 -1.30
C HIS A 65 -8.51 -1.00 -1.38
N SER A 66 -9.56 -0.73 -2.16
CA SER A 66 -10.76 -1.59 -2.16
C SER A 66 -11.36 -1.92 -3.54
N GLN A 67 -11.10 -1.13 -4.58
CA GLN A 67 -11.79 -1.24 -5.88
C GLN A 67 -10.86 -1.46 -7.06
N HIS A 68 -9.57 -1.11 -6.94
CA HIS A 68 -8.57 -1.32 -7.99
C HIS A 68 -8.36 -2.79 -8.34
N GLY A 69 -8.81 -3.72 -7.47
CA GLY A 69 -8.73 -5.16 -7.72
C GLY A 69 -7.31 -5.69 -7.60
N VAL A 70 -6.55 -5.13 -6.66
CA VAL A 70 -5.28 -5.63 -6.14
C VAL A 70 -5.51 -6.24 -4.75
N ARG A 71 -4.56 -7.04 -4.28
CA ARG A 71 -4.61 -7.86 -3.06
C ARG A 71 -3.30 -7.72 -2.30
N TYR A 72 -3.38 -7.67 -0.99
CA TYR A 72 -2.22 -7.53 -0.14
C TYR A 72 -1.28 -8.75 -0.25
N ASP A 73 0.04 -8.54 -0.27
CA ASP A 73 1.06 -9.58 -0.22
C ASP A 73 1.10 -10.15 1.20
N ILE A 74 0.45 -11.29 1.35
CA ILE A 74 0.34 -12.01 2.62
C ILE A 74 1.54 -12.90 2.93
N TYR A 75 2.56 -12.91 2.07
CA TYR A 75 3.73 -13.78 2.20
C TYR A 75 5.01 -12.98 2.45
N GLY A 76 5.46 -12.18 1.49
CA GLY A 76 6.83 -11.63 1.52
C GLY A 76 6.92 -10.19 1.97
N GLY A 77 5.85 -9.42 1.76
CA GLY A 77 5.88 -7.98 1.91
C GLY A 77 6.82 -7.28 0.92
N ASN A 78 7.17 -7.93 -0.19
CA ASN A 78 8.05 -7.35 -1.19
C ASN A 78 7.23 -6.51 -2.18
N PRO A 79 7.68 -5.29 -2.53
CA PRO A 79 6.96 -4.47 -3.49
C PRO A 79 7.07 -5.05 -4.89
N TYR A 80 6.01 -4.88 -5.69
CA TYR A 80 5.95 -5.32 -7.09
C TYR A 80 6.03 -4.15 -8.07
N PHE A 81 5.69 -2.94 -7.63
CA PHE A 81 5.62 -1.75 -8.46
C PHE A 81 6.51 -0.63 -7.95
N THR A 82 6.92 -0.67 -6.68
CA THR A 82 7.82 0.31 -6.05
C THR A 82 9.25 -0.23 -5.93
N SER A 83 10.25 0.60 -6.25
CA SER A 83 11.66 0.35 -5.95
C SER A 83 12.28 1.53 -5.19
N PHE A 84 12.63 1.32 -3.93
CA PHE A 84 13.29 2.34 -3.10
C PHE A 84 14.73 2.59 -3.53
N GLN A 85 15.44 1.55 -3.97
CA GLN A 85 16.82 1.69 -4.45
C GLN A 85 16.90 2.60 -5.68
N LYS A 86 15.89 2.51 -6.57
CA LYS A 86 15.80 3.32 -7.78
C LYS A 86 14.97 4.61 -7.59
N ASN A 87 14.43 4.85 -6.39
CA ASN A 87 13.43 5.86 -6.08
C ASN A 87 12.34 5.97 -7.17
N SER A 88 11.72 4.84 -7.53
CA SER A 88 10.86 4.75 -8.71
C SER A 88 9.59 3.95 -8.45
N PHE A 89 8.51 4.34 -9.12
CA PHE A 89 7.24 3.62 -9.15
C PHE A 89 6.80 3.32 -10.59
N SER A 90 6.51 2.06 -10.89
CA SER A 90 6.02 1.63 -12.21
C SER A 90 4.52 1.93 -12.34
N LEU A 91 4.16 3.18 -12.63
CA LEU A 91 2.76 3.59 -12.73
C LEU A 91 1.98 2.74 -13.75
N MET A 92 2.50 2.61 -14.97
CA MET A 92 1.79 1.85 -16.01
C MET A 92 1.69 0.37 -15.65
N GLY A 93 2.73 -0.20 -15.04
CA GLY A 93 2.68 -1.56 -14.52
C GLY A 93 1.61 -1.72 -13.45
N TYR A 94 1.52 -0.79 -12.50
CA TYR A 94 0.51 -0.81 -11.44
C TYR A 94 -0.91 -0.67 -11.98
N LEU A 95 -1.14 0.26 -12.93
CA LEU A 95 -2.46 0.47 -13.54
C LEU A 95 -2.91 -0.75 -14.35
N LYS A 96 -1.99 -1.39 -15.08
CA LYS A 96 -2.26 -2.59 -15.89
C LYS A 96 -2.16 -3.90 -15.13
N LYS A 97 -1.66 -3.88 -13.89
CA LYS A 97 -1.32 -5.08 -13.11
C LYS A 97 -0.29 -5.95 -13.84
N GLU A 98 0.77 -5.31 -14.32
CA GLU A 98 1.90 -5.91 -15.02
C GLU A 98 3.17 -5.60 -14.22
N ALA A 99 3.68 -6.59 -13.49
CA ALA A 99 4.90 -6.45 -12.69
C ALA A 99 6.09 -7.09 -13.38
N THR A 100 7.25 -6.46 -13.25
CA THR A 100 8.55 -7.02 -13.66
C THR A 100 9.34 -7.28 -12.38
N LYS A 101 9.68 -8.55 -12.10
CA LYS A 101 10.54 -8.89 -10.96
C LYS A 101 11.95 -9.18 -11.45
N GLU A 102 12.91 -8.37 -11.01
CA GLU A 102 14.33 -8.70 -11.09
C GLU A 102 14.68 -9.69 -9.96
N GLU A 103 15.58 -10.63 -10.28
CA GLU A 103 16.02 -11.71 -9.41
C GLU A 103 16.65 -11.20 -8.10
N ILE A 104 16.24 -11.77 -6.96
CA ILE A 104 17.08 -11.80 -5.76
C ILE A 104 17.28 -13.28 -5.43
N ILE A 105 18.44 -13.82 -5.79
CA ILE A 105 18.88 -15.12 -5.30
C ILE A 105 18.99 -14.99 -3.79
N ASP A 106 18.14 -15.71 -3.05
CA ASP A 106 18.31 -15.87 -1.61
C ASP A 106 19.27 -17.05 -1.38
N PRO A 107 20.54 -16.80 -1.04
CA PRO A 107 21.52 -17.86 -0.86
C PRO A 107 21.26 -18.75 0.38
N TYR A 108 20.22 -18.45 1.17
CA TYR A 108 19.94 -19.12 2.44
C TYR A 108 18.72 -20.05 2.44
N LYS A 109 18.02 -20.24 1.31
CA LYS A 109 16.80 -21.06 1.29
C LYS A 109 17.05 -22.56 1.52
N LYS A 110 16.54 -23.06 2.65
CA LYS A 110 16.62 -24.45 3.12
C LYS A 110 15.29 -25.15 2.95
N GLY A 111 15.28 -26.26 2.20
CA GLY A 111 14.35 -27.41 2.33
C GLY A 111 12.84 -27.13 2.46
N PRO A 112 12.02 -28.18 2.67
CA PRO A 112 10.66 -27.98 3.15
C PRO A 112 10.66 -27.38 4.57
N ASP A 113 9.68 -26.53 4.89
CA ASP A 113 9.50 -26.00 6.25
C ASP A 113 9.05 -27.09 7.25
N LYS A 114 8.86 -26.71 8.52
CA LYS A 114 8.34 -27.60 9.57
C LYS A 114 6.92 -28.14 9.31
N PHE A 115 6.24 -27.67 8.26
CA PHE A 115 4.92 -28.09 7.80
C PHE A 115 4.96 -28.78 6.43
N ASN A 116 6.16 -29.14 5.96
CA ASN A 116 6.41 -29.79 4.68
C ASN A 116 6.00 -28.97 3.43
N ARG A 117 5.97 -27.64 3.53
CA ARG A 117 5.76 -26.72 2.41
C ARG A 117 7.09 -26.42 1.72
N VAL A 118 7.09 -26.45 0.39
CA VAL A 118 8.26 -26.11 -0.44
C VAL A 118 7.94 -24.80 -1.16
N GLU A 119 8.76 -23.78 -0.95
CA GLU A 119 8.61 -22.51 -1.65
C GLU A 119 9.04 -22.67 -3.11
N LYS A 120 8.18 -22.29 -4.05
CA LYS A 120 8.52 -22.31 -5.48
C LYS A 120 9.26 -21.03 -5.83
N GLU A 121 10.42 -21.18 -6.45
CA GLU A 121 11.18 -20.09 -7.04
C GLU A 121 10.46 -19.59 -8.30
N ILE A 122 10.21 -18.28 -8.37
CA ILE A 122 9.74 -17.64 -9.60
C ILE A 122 10.98 -17.09 -10.28
N VAL A 123 11.40 -17.76 -11.35
CA VAL A 123 12.49 -17.34 -12.23
C VAL A 123 11.92 -16.31 -13.21
N ASP A 124 12.54 -15.14 -13.27
CA ASP A 124 12.31 -14.03 -14.22
C ASP A 124 11.04 -14.16 -15.07
N ALA A 125 9.94 -13.64 -14.52
CA ALA A 125 8.66 -13.65 -15.20
C ALA A 125 8.10 -12.24 -15.23
N SER A 126 7.76 -11.76 -16.42
CA SER A 126 6.74 -10.73 -16.55
C SER A 126 5.44 -11.33 -16.01
N ILE A 127 4.98 -10.81 -14.88
CA ILE A 127 3.76 -11.29 -14.25
C ILE A 127 2.61 -10.46 -14.80
N GLN A 128 1.95 -11.00 -15.83
CA GLN A 128 0.67 -10.48 -16.29
C GLN A 128 -0.40 -10.75 -15.24
N HIS A 129 -1.31 -9.79 -15.06
CA HIS A 129 -2.35 -9.84 -14.04
C HIS A 129 -1.78 -9.93 -12.60
N CYS A 130 -0.61 -9.34 -12.37
CA CYS A 130 -0.04 -9.17 -11.04
C CYS A 130 -0.94 -8.24 -10.20
N ASN A 131 -1.82 -8.85 -9.43
CA ASN A 131 -2.72 -8.15 -8.54
C ASN A 131 -2.21 -8.19 -7.09
N ILE A 132 -0.91 -8.44 -6.85
CA ILE A 132 -0.33 -8.49 -5.51
C ILE A 132 0.39 -7.17 -5.22
N VAL A 133 0.14 -6.61 -4.04
CA VAL A 133 0.67 -5.31 -3.59
C VAL A 133 1.00 -5.36 -2.11
N ASN A 134 1.91 -4.53 -1.63
CA ASN A 134 2.13 -4.33 -0.20
C ASN A 134 1.90 -2.86 0.19
N CYS A 135 2.23 -2.48 1.43
CA CYS A 135 2.14 -1.09 1.89
C CYS A 135 2.99 -0.11 1.07
N TYR A 136 4.13 -0.56 0.58
CA TYR A 136 5.01 0.24 -0.25
C TYR A 136 4.41 0.56 -1.63
N ASP A 137 3.81 -0.44 -2.29
CA ASP A 137 3.12 -0.26 -3.57
C ASP A 137 1.89 0.64 -3.41
N GLN A 138 1.11 0.44 -2.34
CA GLN A 138 -0.10 1.23 -2.08
C GLN A 138 0.22 2.67 -1.69
N GLY A 139 1.19 2.88 -0.79
CA GLY A 139 1.65 4.22 -0.42
C GLY A 139 2.15 4.99 -1.64
N ALA A 140 3.02 4.36 -2.45
CA ALA A 140 3.53 4.96 -3.68
C ALA A 140 2.44 5.23 -4.71
N ALA A 141 1.46 4.33 -4.87
CA ALA A 141 0.34 4.54 -5.77
C ALA A 141 -0.51 5.74 -5.37
N VAL A 142 -0.85 5.89 -4.07
CA VAL A 142 -1.55 7.08 -3.56
C VAL A 142 -0.71 8.33 -3.83
N ASN A 143 0.58 8.30 -3.48
CA ASN A 143 1.48 9.44 -3.65
C ASN A 143 1.58 9.91 -5.10
N VAL A 144 1.88 8.99 -6.02
CA VAL A 144 2.03 9.27 -7.45
C VAL A 144 0.71 9.80 -8.01
N LEU A 145 -0.40 9.09 -7.81
CA LEU A 145 -1.69 9.49 -8.38
C LEU A 145 -2.17 10.83 -7.82
N SER A 146 -2.01 11.09 -6.52
CA SER A 146 -2.31 12.40 -5.93
C SER A 146 -1.42 13.50 -6.49
N GLY A 147 -0.14 13.21 -6.74
CA GLY A 147 0.79 14.11 -7.40
C GLY A 147 0.33 14.50 -8.82
N ALA A 148 -0.41 13.66 -9.54
CA ALA A 148 -0.95 14.01 -10.86
C ALA A 148 -1.95 15.18 -10.79
N LEU A 149 -2.66 15.32 -9.65
CA LEU A 149 -3.64 16.37 -9.39
C LEU A 149 -3.02 17.65 -8.79
N GLY A 150 -1.69 17.67 -8.57
CA GLY A 150 -1.00 18.74 -7.85
C GLY A 150 -1.22 18.69 -6.34
N ILE A 151 -1.62 17.55 -5.80
CA ILE A 151 -1.75 17.33 -4.35
C ILE A 151 -0.39 16.85 -3.84
N LYS A 152 0.26 17.65 -3.00
CA LYS A 152 1.53 17.23 -2.39
C LYS A 152 1.27 16.22 -1.28
N THR A 153 1.93 15.08 -1.40
CA THR A 153 1.93 13.99 -0.43
C THR A 153 3.36 13.48 -0.27
N GLU A 154 3.61 12.72 0.78
CA GLU A 154 4.92 12.13 1.05
C GLU A 154 4.78 10.64 1.39
N LEU A 155 5.86 9.88 1.16
CA LEU A 155 5.96 8.52 1.67
C LEU A 155 6.65 8.56 3.02
N LEU A 156 5.91 8.21 4.07
CA LEU A 156 6.46 8.14 5.41
C LEU A 156 6.86 6.70 5.71
N PHE A 157 8.16 6.47 5.91
CA PHE A 157 8.65 5.22 6.46
C PHE A 157 8.53 5.25 7.97
N ILE A 158 7.85 4.24 8.52
CA ILE A 158 7.66 4.12 9.96
C ILE A 158 8.47 2.92 10.47
N ALA A 159 9.30 3.17 11.49
CA ALA A 159 10.06 2.14 12.19
C ALA A 159 9.16 1.03 12.76
N PRO A 160 9.68 -0.10 13.25
CA PRO A 160 8.86 -1.04 14.01
C PRO A 160 8.18 -0.40 15.22
N PHE A 161 6.83 -0.42 15.31
CA PHE A 161 6.08 0.02 16.49
C PHE A 161 4.90 -0.91 16.79
N GLY A 162 5.04 -1.75 17.82
CA GLY A 162 3.91 -2.59 18.27
C GLY A 162 3.43 -3.59 17.22
N TYR A 163 2.15 -3.89 17.24
CA TYR A 163 1.45 -4.70 16.26
C TYR A 163 0.31 -3.91 15.64
N ILE A 164 -0.15 -4.29 14.44
CA ILE A 164 -1.41 -3.72 13.94
C ILE A 164 -2.60 -4.31 14.71
N LYS A 165 -3.66 -3.52 14.86
CA LYS A 165 -4.97 -4.04 15.24
C LYS A 165 -5.55 -4.89 14.12
N GLU A 166 -6.56 -5.69 14.44
CA GLU A 166 -7.33 -6.40 13.43
C GLU A 166 -7.92 -5.40 12.43
N ALA A 167 -7.52 -5.54 11.17
CA ALA A 167 -7.93 -4.64 10.10
C ALA A 167 -8.15 -5.37 8.78
N LYS A 168 -8.99 -4.80 7.92
CA LYS A 168 -9.32 -5.37 6.62
C LYS A 168 -8.27 -5.05 5.58
N LEU A 169 -7.36 -5.97 5.32
CA LEU A 169 -6.28 -5.80 4.33
C LEU A 169 -6.82 -5.60 2.91
N VAL A 170 -6.06 -4.86 2.09
CA VAL A 170 -6.39 -4.57 0.69
C VAL A 170 -6.70 -5.85 -0.10
N GLY A 171 -7.87 -5.91 -0.71
CA GLY A 171 -8.31 -7.02 -1.57
C GLY A 171 -8.38 -8.39 -0.89
N ILE A 172 -8.36 -8.42 0.44
CA ILE A 172 -8.54 -9.64 1.22
C ILE A 172 -10.03 -9.79 1.56
N ASP A 173 -10.62 -10.87 1.08
CA ASP A 173 -12.04 -11.21 1.25
C ASP A 173 -12.22 -12.73 1.40
N ASP A 174 -13.48 -13.16 1.45
CA ASP A 174 -13.90 -14.55 1.67
C ASP A 174 -13.61 -15.48 0.47
N SER A 175 -13.11 -14.95 -0.65
CA SER A 175 -12.81 -15.76 -1.86
C SER A 175 -11.50 -16.54 -1.78
N PHE A 176 -10.79 -16.48 -0.66
CA PHE A 176 -9.57 -17.26 -0.46
C PHE A 176 -9.88 -18.65 0.09
N ASP A 177 -9.66 -19.67 -0.74
CA ASP A 177 -9.93 -21.09 -0.44
C ASP A 177 -9.19 -21.65 0.79
N PHE A 178 -8.14 -20.97 1.28
CA PHE A 178 -7.30 -21.42 2.40
C PHE A 178 -7.64 -20.74 3.73
N ILE A 179 -8.73 -19.98 3.79
CA ILE A 179 -9.05 -19.09 4.89
C ILE A 179 -10.25 -19.63 5.66
N PRO A 180 -10.06 -20.10 6.92
CA PRO A 180 -11.17 -20.56 7.75
C PRO A 180 -12.19 -19.44 7.94
N THR A 181 -13.47 -19.79 7.82
CA THR A 181 -14.59 -18.86 7.94
C THR A 181 -14.69 -18.24 9.34
N SER A 182 -14.56 -16.92 9.36
CA SER A 182 -15.11 -15.93 10.31
C SER A 182 -14.26 -15.49 11.53
N PRO A 183 -14.00 -14.16 11.67
CA PRO A 183 -14.21 -13.12 10.65
C PRO A 183 -13.17 -13.26 9.51
N PRO A 184 -13.58 -13.48 8.24
CA PRO A 184 -12.68 -13.96 7.19
C PRO A 184 -11.99 -12.82 6.42
N ASP A 185 -12.07 -11.57 6.88
CA ASP A 185 -11.49 -10.43 6.18
C ASP A 185 -10.63 -9.50 7.04
N VAL A 186 -10.54 -9.71 8.36
CA VAL A 186 -9.66 -8.92 9.24
C VAL A 186 -8.40 -9.70 9.64
N CYS A 187 -7.29 -8.99 9.76
CA CYS A 187 -6.03 -9.56 10.19
C CYS A 187 -5.22 -8.56 11.00
N ASN A 188 -4.52 -9.04 12.01
CA ASN A 188 -3.56 -8.26 12.80
C ASN A 188 -2.09 -8.60 12.45
N ASN A 189 -1.87 -9.40 11.40
CA ASN A 189 -0.56 -9.76 10.89
C ASN A 189 -0.59 -9.85 9.36
N PRO A 190 -0.12 -8.84 8.63
CA PRO A 190 -0.25 -8.81 7.18
C PRO A 190 0.43 -9.99 6.47
N PHE A 191 1.45 -10.62 7.06
CA PHE A 191 2.25 -11.69 6.44
C PHE A 191 1.85 -13.10 6.89
N PHE A 192 0.56 -13.31 7.10
CA PHE A 192 0.06 -14.51 7.74
C PHE A 192 0.19 -15.81 6.94
N ALA A 193 0.50 -15.73 5.64
CA ALA A 193 0.77 -16.90 4.82
C ALA A 193 2.26 -17.29 4.83
N ASN A 194 3.13 -16.43 5.38
CA ASN A 194 4.55 -16.73 5.44
C ASN A 194 4.86 -17.72 6.54
N ILE A 195 5.40 -18.85 6.11
CA ILE A 195 5.70 -20.00 6.95
C ILE A 195 6.68 -19.72 8.08
N ASN A 196 7.58 -18.76 7.85
CA ASN A 196 8.66 -18.35 8.76
C ASN A 196 8.23 -17.19 9.67
N PHE A 197 7.27 -16.36 9.24
CA PHE A 197 6.81 -15.19 10.02
C PHE A 197 5.46 -15.39 10.70
N SER A 198 4.65 -16.37 10.27
CA SER A 198 3.36 -16.69 10.88
C SER A 198 2.78 -17.99 10.32
N PRO A 199 2.60 -19.06 11.13
CA PRO A 199 2.14 -20.32 10.57
C PRO A 199 0.74 -20.30 9.95
N LEU A 200 -0.22 -19.44 10.35
CA LEU A 200 -1.53 -19.24 9.69
C LEU A 200 -2.17 -17.88 10.08
N ARG A 201 -3.16 -17.45 9.28
CA ARG A 201 -4.02 -16.23 9.39
C ARG A 201 -4.53 -15.89 10.78
N ILE A 202 -4.87 -16.93 11.53
CA ILE A 202 -5.39 -16.88 12.89
C ILE A 202 -4.96 -18.19 13.54
N PHE A 203 -3.91 -18.18 14.36
CA PHE A 203 -3.92 -18.98 15.58
C PHE A 203 -3.92 -17.94 16.68
N ASN A 204 -4.97 -17.90 17.49
CA ASN A 204 -4.80 -18.40 18.83
C ASN A 204 -5.99 -19.21 19.31
N PHE A 205 -6.14 -20.46 18.85
CA PHE A 205 -6.76 -21.47 19.70
C PHE A 205 -5.91 -22.73 19.67
N LYS A 206 -5.25 -23.02 20.80
CA LYS A 206 -5.06 -24.42 21.17
C LYS A 206 -6.39 -24.88 21.76
N LEU A 207 -6.98 -25.92 21.19
CA LEU A 207 -8.01 -26.66 21.90
C LEU A 207 -7.32 -27.40 23.05
N LYS A 208 -7.54 -26.95 24.28
CA LYS A 208 -7.11 -27.69 25.47
C LYS A 208 -8.30 -28.49 25.97
N LYS A 209 -8.11 -29.80 26.18
CA LYS A 209 -9.11 -30.61 26.87
C LYS A 209 -9.19 -30.16 28.33
N ILE A 210 -10.32 -29.58 28.71
CA ILE A 210 -10.67 -29.25 30.10
C ILE A 210 -11.92 -30.05 30.45
N ASN A 211 -11.77 -31.00 31.37
CA ASN A 211 -12.82 -31.97 31.74
C ASN A 211 -13.39 -32.75 30.55
N GLY A 212 -12.51 -33.19 29.64
CA GLY A 212 -12.89 -34.00 28.48
C GLY A 212 -13.57 -33.25 27.33
N ARG A 213 -13.76 -31.93 27.44
CA ARG A 213 -14.27 -31.08 26.36
C ARG A 213 -13.17 -30.19 25.82
N ASP A 214 -13.16 -30.01 24.50
CA ASP A 214 -12.26 -29.08 23.85
C ASP A 214 -12.68 -27.64 24.23
N ARG A 215 -11.75 -26.89 24.80
CA ARG A 215 -11.92 -25.47 25.08
C ARG A 215 -10.86 -24.66 24.36
N ILE A 216 -11.31 -23.56 23.79
CA ILE A 216 -10.52 -22.48 23.20
C ILE A 216 -9.59 -21.89 24.27
N VAL A 217 -8.27 -21.88 24.04
CA VAL A 217 -7.27 -21.20 24.88
C VAL A 217 -6.40 -20.30 24.01
N ASP A 218 -6.32 -19.02 24.40
CA ASP A 218 -5.48 -18.00 23.79
C ASP A 218 -4.00 -18.37 23.98
N ASN A 219 -3.16 -18.13 22.97
CA ASN A 219 -1.78 -18.62 22.93
C ASN A 219 -0.86 -17.41 22.69
N ASP A 220 -0.87 -16.48 23.65
CA ASP A 220 -0.13 -15.21 23.68
C ASP A 220 1.41 -15.35 23.53
N ASP A 221 1.96 -16.57 23.51
CA ASP A 221 3.40 -16.86 23.42
C ASP A 221 3.93 -16.99 21.98
N LEU A 222 3.17 -16.63 20.95
CA LEU A 222 3.70 -16.60 19.59
C LEU A 222 4.54 -15.33 19.39
N ASP A 223 5.84 -15.51 19.13
CA ASP A 223 6.74 -14.43 18.69
C ASP A 223 6.19 -13.80 17.41
N ARG A 224 5.50 -12.67 17.56
CA ARG A 224 5.09 -11.82 16.44
C ARG A 224 6.24 -10.88 16.14
N SER A 225 6.64 -10.78 14.87
CA SER A 225 7.51 -9.68 14.46
C SER A 225 6.77 -8.36 14.67
N GLY A 226 7.43 -7.38 15.30
CA GLY A 226 6.88 -6.03 15.40
C GLY A 226 6.52 -5.49 14.02
N PHE A 227 5.45 -4.71 13.95
CA PHE A 227 5.00 -4.07 12.71
C PHE A 227 6.00 -2.99 12.32
N GLY A 228 6.91 -3.33 11.41
CA GLY A 228 7.99 -2.47 10.95
C GLY A 228 8.33 -2.72 9.49
N ASN A 229 9.27 -1.91 8.96
CA ASN A 229 9.47 -1.80 7.50
C ASN A 229 8.16 -1.42 6.80
N HIS A 230 7.49 -0.40 7.34
CA HIS A 230 6.16 0.00 6.90
C HIS A 230 6.19 1.36 6.23
N VAL A 231 5.46 1.51 5.13
CA VAL A 231 5.30 2.77 4.42
C VAL A 231 3.84 3.15 4.37
N VAL A 232 3.56 4.41 4.70
CA VAL A 232 2.25 5.03 4.53
C VAL A 232 2.37 6.24 3.61
N CYS A 233 1.28 6.61 2.96
CA CYS A 233 1.19 7.91 2.30
C CYS A 233 0.69 8.93 3.32
N THR A 234 1.36 10.08 3.40
CA THR A 234 0.95 11.20 4.24
C THR A 234 0.54 12.39 3.41
N PHE A 235 -0.44 13.13 3.92
CA PHE A 235 -0.85 14.42 3.36
C PHE A 235 -0.80 15.47 4.46
N LEU A 236 -0.24 16.63 4.13
CA LEU A 236 -0.26 17.81 4.98
C LEU A 236 -1.10 18.87 4.27
N SER A 237 -2.07 19.43 4.99
CA SER A 237 -2.91 20.51 4.46
C SER A 237 -2.08 21.68 3.92
N ASN A 238 -2.63 22.41 2.95
CA ASN A 238 -2.00 23.56 2.30
C ASN A 238 -0.71 23.24 1.51
N ASN A 239 -0.58 22.03 0.96
CA ASN A 239 0.57 21.63 0.13
C ASN A 239 1.92 21.82 0.85
N LYS A 240 1.93 21.51 2.14
CA LYS A 240 3.14 21.41 2.94
C LYS A 240 3.75 20.01 2.84
N THR A 241 4.97 19.90 3.31
CA THR A 241 5.84 18.72 3.37
C THR A 241 6.45 18.63 4.76
N PHE A 242 7.01 17.49 5.14
CA PHE A 242 7.76 17.32 6.39
C PHE A 242 8.84 18.40 6.58
N SER A 243 9.46 18.82 5.47
CA SER A 243 10.48 19.87 5.46
C SER A 243 9.97 21.23 5.96
N ASP A 244 8.68 21.52 5.81
CA ASP A 244 8.06 22.75 6.32
C ASP A 244 7.90 22.74 7.86
N TYR A 245 8.09 21.59 8.49
CA TYR A 245 7.91 21.37 9.92
C TYR A 245 9.22 21.00 10.65
N THR A 246 10.40 21.18 10.03
CA THR A 246 11.68 20.81 10.64
C THR A 246 11.92 21.42 12.01
N ASN A 247 11.31 22.58 12.29
CA ASN A 247 11.41 23.30 13.56
C ASN A 247 10.20 23.08 14.50
N ASP A 248 9.15 22.39 14.06
CA ASP A 248 7.94 22.14 14.86
C ASP A 248 7.30 20.79 14.52
N LEU A 249 7.99 19.71 14.93
CA LEU A 249 7.50 18.35 14.74
C LEU A 249 6.20 18.07 15.50
N ASN A 250 5.92 18.80 16.58
CA ASN A 250 4.66 18.65 17.31
C ASN A 250 3.47 19.12 16.47
N GLN A 251 3.64 20.18 15.68
CA GLN A 251 2.61 20.63 14.75
C GLN A 251 2.47 19.67 13.57
N TYR A 252 3.56 19.11 13.05
CA TYR A 252 3.49 18.06 12.02
C TYR A 252 2.59 16.90 12.44
N VAL A 253 2.78 16.38 13.66
CA VAL A 253 2.00 15.27 14.20
C VAL A 253 0.50 15.58 14.28
N LYS A 254 0.13 16.85 14.46
CA LYS A 254 -1.27 17.29 14.50
C LYS A 254 -1.87 17.48 13.11
N ASP A 255 -1.06 17.92 12.15
CA ASP A 255 -1.52 18.31 10.82
C ASP A 255 -1.49 17.17 9.80
N VAL A 256 -0.68 16.13 10.06
CA VAL A 256 -0.48 15.02 9.14
C VAL A 256 -1.72 14.12 9.08
N LEU A 257 -2.19 13.86 7.87
CA LEU A 257 -3.21 12.86 7.58
C LEU A 257 -2.52 11.61 7.00
N ILE A 258 -2.78 10.46 7.62
CA ILE A 258 -2.17 9.17 7.27
C ILE A 258 -3.15 8.33 6.46
N TYR A 259 -2.66 7.80 5.34
CA TYR A 259 -3.32 6.85 4.46
C TYR A 259 -2.50 5.56 4.40
N ASP A 260 -3.05 4.49 4.97
CA ASP A 260 -2.36 3.22 5.17
C ASP A 260 -3.16 2.08 4.56
N ALA A 261 -2.48 1.13 3.91
CA ALA A 261 -3.05 -0.09 3.34
C ALA A 261 -2.94 -1.32 4.27
N CYS A 262 -2.00 -1.31 5.21
CA CYS A 262 -1.79 -2.39 6.19
C CYS A 262 -2.81 -2.37 7.32
N ALA A 263 -3.20 -1.17 7.76
CA ALA A 263 -4.14 -0.99 8.86
C ALA A 263 -5.61 -0.94 8.36
N GLY A 264 -5.91 -1.66 7.29
CA GLY A 264 -7.13 -1.52 6.50
C GLY A 264 -7.19 -0.21 5.73
N PRO A 265 -8.27 0.09 4.96
CA PRO A 265 -8.41 1.37 4.27
C PRO A 265 -8.62 2.48 5.31
N THR A 266 -7.55 2.80 6.02
CA THR A 266 -7.48 3.83 7.02
C THR A 266 -7.20 5.12 6.27
N LEU A 267 -8.22 5.97 6.19
CA LEU A 267 -8.24 7.17 5.35
C LEU A 267 -8.11 8.41 6.23
N GLY A 268 -7.11 9.24 5.94
CA GLY A 268 -7.03 10.60 6.44
C GLY A 268 -7.09 10.72 7.96
N LEU A 269 -6.46 9.79 8.68
CA LEU A 269 -6.40 9.89 10.13
C LEU A 269 -5.24 10.79 10.56
N ASP A 270 -5.50 11.67 11.52
CA ASP A 270 -4.41 12.29 12.25
C ASP A 270 -3.58 11.24 13.00
N PHE A 271 -2.40 11.62 13.46
CA PHE A 271 -1.47 10.67 14.08
C PHE A 271 -2.05 9.96 15.32
N ASP A 272 -2.80 10.68 16.16
CA ASP A 272 -3.40 10.14 17.38
C ASP A 272 -4.52 9.16 17.06
N GLN A 273 -5.35 9.50 16.08
CA GLN A 273 -6.41 8.64 15.56
C GLN A 273 -5.82 7.39 14.91
N TYR A 274 -4.80 7.55 14.07
CA TYR A 274 -4.08 6.45 13.45
C TYR A 274 -3.55 5.52 14.53
N THR A 275 -2.88 6.07 15.53
CA THR A 275 -2.36 5.27 16.64
C THR A 275 -3.43 4.48 17.38
N LYS A 276 -4.55 5.12 17.70
CA LYS A 276 -5.65 4.47 18.43
C LYS A 276 -6.40 3.44 17.57
N LYS A 277 -6.51 3.64 16.26
CA LYS A 277 -7.30 2.78 15.36
C LYS A 277 -6.48 1.66 14.72
N ALA A 278 -5.23 1.92 14.37
CA ALA A 278 -4.37 1.01 13.63
C ALA A 278 -3.43 0.17 14.50
N ILE A 279 -3.08 0.62 15.71
CA ILE A 279 -1.94 0.08 16.46
C ILE A 279 -2.36 -0.56 17.79
N GLU A 280 -1.85 -1.75 18.07
CA GLU A 280 -1.86 -2.45 19.35
C GLU A 280 -0.44 -2.46 19.96
N TYR A 281 -0.25 -1.81 21.10
CA TYR A 281 1.04 -1.75 21.78
C TYR A 281 1.27 -2.94 22.70
N LYS A 282 1.81 -4.04 22.17
CA LYS A 282 2.26 -5.21 22.95
C LYS A 282 3.74 -5.61 22.71
N TYR A 283 4.50 -4.80 21.98
CA TYR A 283 5.92 -5.08 21.73
C TYR A 283 6.77 -4.53 22.88
N ASN A 284 7.56 -5.39 23.54
CA ASN A 284 8.44 -4.98 24.63
C ASN A 284 9.61 -4.14 24.05
N ASN A 285 9.97 -3.04 24.70
CA ASN A 285 11.06 -2.11 24.34
C ASN A 285 10.79 -1.13 23.17
N ILE A 286 9.67 -0.40 23.17
CA ILE A 286 9.43 0.66 22.18
C ILE A 286 9.86 2.03 22.76
N PRO A 287 10.63 2.86 22.02
CA PRO A 287 10.94 4.24 22.41
C PRO A 287 9.67 5.03 22.68
N THR A 288 9.51 5.70 23.81
CA THR A 288 8.23 6.33 24.20
C THR A 288 7.88 7.57 23.38
N LYS A 289 8.83 8.17 22.65
CA LYS A 289 8.61 9.38 21.85
C LYS A 289 8.56 9.08 20.36
N LEU A 290 7.54 9.62 19.69
CA LEU A 290 7.32 9.44 18.27
C LEU A 290 8.36 10.13 17.38
N SER A 291 8.93 11.25 17.85
CA SER A 291 10.02 11.96 17.18
C SER A 291 11.25 11.08 16.93
N GLU A 292 11.36 9.97 17.66
CA GLU A 292 12.45 9.00 17.56
C GLU A 292 12.09 7.83 16.61
N ARG A 293 10.87 7.79 16.06
CA ARG A 293 10.33 6.68 15.26
C ARG A 293 10.00 7.02 13.80
N ILE A 294 9.84 8.30 13.48
CA ILE A 294 9.75 8.77 12.09
C ILE A 294 11.18 8.76 11.56
N ILE A 295 11.51 7.75 10.75
CA ILE A 295 12.88 7.57 10.29
C ILE A 295 13.10 8.50 9.09
N LEU A 296 12.22 8.52 8.08
CA LEU A 296 12.35 9.39 6.89
C LEU A 296 10.99 9.60 6.20
N ALA A 297 10.72 10.84 5.77
CA ALA A 297 9.85 11.11 4.63
C ALA A 297 10.70 10.95 3.35
N VAL A 298 10.34 10.00 2.49
CA VAL A 298 11.02 9.77 1.21
C VAL A 298 10.27 10.58 0.15
N ASN A 299 10.99 11.49 -0.51
CA ASN A 299 10.51 12.30 -1.64
C ASN A 299 10.94 11.73 -2.98
#